data_AF-A0A6P0XPY2-F1
#
_entry.id   AF-A0A6P0XPY2-F1
#
_cell.length_a   1.000
_cell.length_b   1.000
_cell.length_c   1.000
_cell.angle_alpha   90.00
_cell.angle_beta   90.00
_cell.angle_gamma   90.00
#
_symmetry.space_group_name_H-M   'P 1'
#
loop_
_entity.id
_entity.type
_entity.pdbx_description
1 polymer ?
#
loop_
_entity_poly.entity_id
_entity_poly.type
_entity_poly.pdbx_seq_one_letter_code
_entity_poly.pdbx_strand_id
1 'polypeptide(L)'
;MTFFDRDEQLNILGKEIIEAIKIEFPELTCEQIAITWLVYDSPIAGNIKNATEFWQQQVRGWSDRGDERMYAGGMVHLFYLIAIYEWLEKGMVKTSAELERAIRDMIVYSSNDATSLVVDVLTGTTSGPEISSGPFQTWKYQRNFVNRYFQSLKWPELKSININQKTWCDGPYGRERMFQGLLMENRNILTTHSTARLLHSIVGGVAVSPMASQKMMNLLNKNPSQDELRDRSKEQVMGFLDDGLPEDANVWCKGVSDTQVRHNFAYIELPNIKPYL
;
A
#
# COMPACT_ATOMS: atom_id res chain seq x y z
N MET A 1 11.47 -14.73 9.15
CA MET A 1 12.61 -14.10 8.45
C MET A 1 12.01 -13.08 7.51
N THR A 2 12.61 -11.90 7.43
CA THR A 2 12.27 -10.86 6.47
C THR A 2 12.75 -11.27 5.08
N PHE A 3 12.14 -10.72 4.03
CA PHE A 3 12.62 -10.92 2.65
C PHE A 3 13.87 -10.11 2.27
N PHE A 4 14.40 -9.34 3.20
CA PHE A 4 15.59 -8.50 3.04
C PHE A 4 16.65 -8.87 4.08
N ASP A 5 17.91 -8.64 3.72
CA ASP A 5 19.07 -8.82 4.58
C ASP A 5 19.26 -7.58 5.47
N ARG A 6 19.46 -7.81 6.76
CA ARG A 6 19.69 -6.72 7.72
C ARG A 6 21.04 -6.07 7.47
N ASP A 7 21.03 -4.76 7.29
CA ASP A 7 22.24 -3.96 7.10
C ASP A 7 22.59 -3.20 8.39
N GLU A 8 23.85 -3.31 8.83
CA GLU A 8 24.29 -2.72 10.11
C GLU A 8 24.35 -1.19 10.06
N GLN A 9 24.69 -0.61 8.91
CA GLN A 9 24.67 0.84 8.76
C GLN A 9 23.24 1.39 8.82
N LEU A 10 22.30 0.70 8.17
CA LEU A 10 20.88 1.06 8.27
C LEU A 10 20.34 0.85 9.69
N ASN A 11 20.85 -0.13 10.43
CA ASN A 11 20.49 -0.35 11.83
C ASN A 11 20.93 0.79 12.75
N ILE A 12 22.12 1.35 12.55
CA ILE A 12 22.60 2.50 13.31
C ILE A 12 21.74 3.72 12.98
N LEU A 13 21.62 4.05 11.69
CA LEU A 13 20.85 5.22 11.22
C LEU A 13 19.37 5.13 11.60
N GLY A 14 18.75 3.95 11.46
CA GLY A 14 17.36 3.72 11.81
C GLY A 14 17.09 3.95 13.31
N LYS A 15 18.01 3.52 14.18
CA LYS A 15 17.90 3.80 15.62
C LYS A 15 18.05 5.29 15.93
N GLU A 16 18.98 5.99 15.28
CA GLU A 16 19.13 7.44 15.43
C GLU A 16 17.86 8.18 14.99
N ILE A 17 17.22 7.75 13.91
CA ILE A 17 15.93 8.31 13.46
C ILE A 17 14.84 8.09 14.52
N ILE A 18 14.74 6.88 15.07
CA ILE A 18 13.74 6.58 16.11
C ILE A 18 13.98 7.42 17.38
N GLU A 19 15.23 7.60 17.80
CA GLU A 19 15.54 8.46 18.94
C GLU A 19 15.25 9.94 18.65
N ALA A 20 15.55 10.42 17.44
CA ALA A 20 15.20 11.78 17.04
C ALA A 20 13.68 12.01 17.03
N ILE A 21 12.89 11.04 16.54
CA ILE A 21 11.43 11.11 16.56
C ILE A 21 10.90 11.21 17.99
N LYS A 22 11.45 10.43 18.94
CA LYS A 22 11.02 10.49 20.35
C LYS A 22 11.34 11.83 21.02
N ILE A 23 12.45 12.47 20.64
CA ILE A 23 12.85 13.77 21.17
C ILE A 23 11.92 14.86 20.64
N GLU A 24 11.64 14.85 19.33
CA GLU A 24 10.79 15.85 18.68
C GLU A 24 9.30 15.69 19.03
N PHE A 25 8.83 14.45 19.15
CA PHE A 25 7.43 14.09 19.39
C PHE A 25 7.29 13.24 20.66
N PRO A 26 7.47 13.83 21.86
CA PRO A 26 7.47 13.11 23.13
C PRO A 26 6.13 12.44 23.49
N GLU A 27 5.04 12.84 22.82
CA GLU A 27 3.72 12.22 22.95
C GLU A 27 3.59 10.89 22.20
N LEU A 28 4.47 10.61 21.24
CA LEU A 28 4.49 9.35 20.52
C LEU A 28 5.21 8.28 21.34
N THR A 29 4.50 7.19 21.62
CA THR A 29 5.12 5.99 22.19
C THR A 29 5.80 5.17 21.11
N CYS A 30 6.79 4.35 21.48
CA CYS A 30 7.44 3.41 20.55
C CYS A 30 6.42 2.46 19.90
N GLU A 31 5.29 2.21 20.54
CA GLU A 31 4.22 1.35 20.05
C GLU A 31 3.39 1.97 18.90
N GLN A 32 3.57 3.27 18.65
CA GLN A 32 2.84 4.01 17.61
C GLN A 32 3.67 4.23 16.35
N ILE A 33 4.93 3.78 16.33
CA ILE A 33 5.86 3.96 15.21
C ILE A 33 6.26 2.59 14.67
N ALA A 34 6.23 2.43 13.35
CA ALA A 34 6.77 1.26 12.67
C ALA A 34 7.42 1.73 11.37
N ILE A 35 8.61 1.21 11.07
CA ILE A 35 9.39 1.60 9.89
C ILE A 35 9.94 0.34 9.23
N THR A 36 9.90 0.29 7.91
CA THR A 36 10.72 -0.62 7.09
C THR A 36 11.44 0.23 6.06
N TRP A 37 12.74 0.07 5.95
CA TRP A 37 13.61 0.83 5.06
C TRP A 37 14.48 -0.14 4.25
N LEU A 38 14.43 -0.03 2.92
CA LEU A 38 15.23 -0.85 2.00
C LEU A 38 16.16 0.04 1.18
N VAL A 39 17.37 -0.43 0.91
CA VAL A 39 18.35 0.27 0.07
C VAL A 39 18.84 -0.66 -1.03
N TYR A 40 18.80 -0.14 -2.26
CA TYR A 40 19.15 -0.87 -3.48
C TYR A 40 20.51 -0.43 -3.99
N ASP A 41 21.27 -1.34 -4.60
CA ASP A 41 22.59 -1.00 -5.15
C ASP A 41 22.52 -0.28 -6.50
N SER A 42 21.39 -0.39 -7.20
CA SER A 42 21.09 0.34 -8.43
C SER A 42 19.58 0.53 -8.57
N PRO A 43 19.11 1.47 -9.42
CA PRO A 43 17.70 1.55 -9.80
C PRO A 43 17.20 0.19 -10.26
N ILE A 44 16.10 -0.29 -9.66
CA ILE A 44 15.60 -1.64 -9.98
C ILE A 44 14.75 -1.61 -11.25
N ALA A 45 14.01 -0.50 -11.44
CA ALA A 45 13.11 -0.33 -12.56
C ALA A 45 13.86 -0.51 -13.89
N GLY A 46 13.41 -1.48 -14.70
CA GLY A 46 13.97 -1.74 -16.04
C GLY A 46 15.21 -2.65 -16.10
N ASN A 47 15.79 -3.06 -14.97
CA ASN A 47 17.03 -3.86 -14.94
C ASN A 47 16.84 -5.38 -14.81
N ILE A 48 15.60 -5.87 -14.71
CA ILE A 48 15.32 -7.30 -14.41
C ILE A 48 14.94 -8.07 -15.68
N LYS A 49 15.63 -9.20 -15.88
CA LYS A 49 15.40 -10.11 -17.02
C LYS A 49 14.31 -11.15 -16.75
N ASN A 50 14.16 -11.61 -15.50
CA ASN A 50 13.07 -12.51 -15.10
C ASN A 50 12.74 -12.41 -13.60
N ALA A 51 11.51 -12.77 -13.23
CA ALA A 51 11.01 -12.65 -11.86
C ALA A 51 11.68 -13.61 -10.86
N THR A 52 12.18 -14.75 -11.32
CA THR A 52 12.86 -15.72 -10.45
C THR A 52 14.18 -15.19 -9.93
N GLU A 53 15.00 -14.61 -10.82
CA GLU A 53 16.25 -13.94 -10.45
C GLU A 53 15.99 -12.79 -9.49
N PHE A 54 14.94 -11.99 -9.74
CA PHE A 54 14.57 -10.90 -8.84
C PHE A 54 14.33 -11.36 -7.40
N TRP A 55 13.55 -12.42 -7.21
CA TRP A 55 13.25 -12.92 -5.86
C TRP A 55 14.42 -13.66 -5.19
N GLN A 56 15.48 -13.98 -5.94
CA GLN A 56 16.72 -14.52 -5.41
C GLN A 56 17.71 -13.42 -5.01
N GLN A 57 17.57 -12.22 -5.57
CA GLN A 57 18.40 -11.08 -5.20
C GLN A 57 18.06 -10.65 -3.77
N GLN A 58 19.09 -10.51 -2.95
CA GLN A 58 18.96 -9.96 -1.62
C GLN A 58 18.97 -8.44 -1.71
N VAL A 59 18.01 -7.81 -1.05
CA VAL A 59 17.98 -6.36 -0.83
C VAL A 59 18.42 -6.08 0.60
N ARG A 60 19.20 -5.03 0.80
CA ARG A 60 19.64 -4.57 2.11
C ARG A 60 18.52 -3.76 2.75
N GLY A 61 18.27 -3.98 4.03
CA GLY A 61 17.19 -3.29 4.71
C GLY A 61 17.31 -3.27 6.23
N TRP A 62 16.41 -2.52 6.82
CA TRP A 62 16.21 -2.41 8.25
C TRP A 62 14.74 -2.20 8.55
N SER A 63 14.31 -2.62 9.74
CA SER A 63 12.94 -2.39 10.20
C SER A 63 12.90 -2.22 11.70
N ASP A 64 12.06 -1.31 12.16
CA ASP A 64 11.59 -1.26 13.54
C ASP A 64 10.10 -1.59 13.55
N ARG A 65 9.73 -2.62 14.32
CA ARG A 65 8.34 -3.10 14.45
C ARG A 65 7.65 -3.40 13.11
N GLY A 66 8.40 -3.95 12.15
CA GLY A 66 7.91 -4.14 10.79
C GLY A 66 6.71 -5.09 10.62
N ASP A 67 6.49 -5.96 11.60
CA ASP A 67 5.36 -6.90 11.67
C ASP A 67 4.14 -6.35 12.45
N GLU A 68 4.24 -5.13 12.99
CA GLU A 68 3.17 -4.52 13.78
C GLU A 68 1.89 -4.34 12.95
N ARG A 69 0.76 -4.73 13.54
CA ARG A 69 -0.54 -4.73 12.87
C ARG A 69 -1.20 -3.39 13.10
N MET A 70 -1.16 -2.54 12.08
CA MET A 70 -1.71 -1.19 12.16
C MET A 70 -2.93 -1.05 11.26
N TYR A 71 -3.85 -0.18 11.66
CA TYR A 71 -4.91 0.25 10.77
C TYR A 71 -4.31 0.90 9.54
N ALA A 72 -4.73 0.44 8.37
CA ALA A 72 -4.10 0.83 7.12
C ALA A 72 -4.52 2.21 6.60
N GLY A 73 -5.71 2.70 6.98
CA GLY A 73 -6.35 3.80 6.26
C GLY A 73 -6.36 3.54 4.75
N GLY A 74 -6.01 4.56 3.96
CA GLY A 74 -5.85 4.46 2.50
C GLY A 74 -4.65 3.64 2.00
N MET A 75 -3.76 3.12 2.86
CA MET A 75 -2.61 2.30 2.40
C MET A 75 -3.06 1.00 1.75
N VAL A 76 -4.25 0.52 2.11
CA VAL A 76 -4.88 -0.64 1.48
C VAL A 76 -5.06 -0.48 -0.04
N HIS A 77 -5.11 0.76 -0.55
CA HIS A 77 -5.27 1.00 -1.99
C HIS A 77 -4.13 0.39 -2.82
N LEU A 78 -2.92 0.27 -2.25
CA LEU A 78 -1.80 -0.40 -2.93
C LEU A 78 -2.09 -1.90 -3.17
N PHE A 79 -2.76 -2.55 -2.22
CA PHE A 79 -3.14 -3.96 -2.33
C PHE A 79 -4.28 -4.14 -3.34
N TYR A 80 -5.27 -3.24 -3.32
CA TYR A 80 -6.34 -3.25 -4.32
C TYR A 80 -5.82 -2.96 -5.73
N LEU A 81 -4.79 -2.12 -5.87
CA LEU A 81 -4.12 -1.84 -7.14
C LEU A 81 -3.48 -3.10 -7.73
N ILE A 82 -2.69 -3.83 -6.94
CA ILE A 82 -2.09 -5.08 -7.44
C ILE A 82 -3.18 -6.09 -7.81
N ALA A 83 -4.17 -6.29 -6.93
CA ALA A 83 -5.25 -7.24 -7.17
C ALA A 83 -6.05 -6.93 -8.45
N ILE A 84 -6.35 -5.65 -8.74
CA ILE A 84 -7.16 -5.31 -9.90
C ILE A 84 -6.40 -5.49 -11.21
N TYR A 85 -5.10 -5.17 -11.22
CA TYR A 85 -4.24 -5.46 -12.37
C TYR A 85 -4.06 -6.96 -12.61
N GLU A 86 -3.91 -7.75 -11.55
CA GLU A 86 -3.90 -9.21 -11.63
C GLU A 86 -5.21 -9.75 -12.25
N TRP A 87 -6.37 -9.23 -11.82
CA TRP A 87 -7.67 -9.69 -12.32
C TRP A 87 -7.87 -9.32 -13.79
N LEU A 88 -7.41 -8.13 -14.18
CA LEU A 88 -7.42 -7.68 -15.58
C LEU A 88 -6.52 -8.54 -16.45
N GLU A 89 -5.30 -8.83 -15.99
CA GLU A 89 -4.33 -9.63 -16.74
C GLU A 89 -4.77 -11.08 -16.91
N LYS A 90 -5.39 -11.67 -15.87
CA LYS A 90 -5.97 -13.01 -15.94
C LYS A 90 -7.32 -13.07 -16.65
N GLY A 91 -7.87 -11.94 -17.10
CA GLY A 91 -9.19 -11.88 -17.75
C GLY A 91 -10.35 -12.21 -16.80
N MET A 92 -10.14 -12.12 -15.49
CA MET A 92 -11.18 -12.33 -14.47
C MET A 92 -12.19 -11.19 -14.44
N VAL A 93 -11.77 -9.99 -14.85
CA VAL A 93 -12.64 -8.82 -15.02
C VAL A 93 -12.33 -8.14 -16.34
N LYS A 94 -13.32 -7.46 -16.93
CA LYS A 94 -13.13 -6.65 -18.13
C LYS A 94 -12.82 -5.21 -17.75
N THR A 95 -11.96 -4.57 -18.53
CA THR A 95 -11.74 -3.12 -18.39
C THR A 95 -12.95 -2.34 -18.87
N SER A 96 -13.08 -1.12 -18.35
CA SER A 96 -14.02 -0.10 -18.81
C SER A 96 -13.46 1.28 -18.48
N ALA A 97 -13.93 2.32 -19.16
CA ALA A 97 -13.50 3.70 -18.88
C ALA A 97 -13.71 4.08 -17.40
N GLU A 98 -14.80 3.62 -16.78
CA GLU A 98 -15.10 3.91 -15.38
C GLU A 98 -14.24 3.10 -14.41
N LEU A 99 -13.89 1.85 -14.74
CA LEU A 99 -12.94 1.08 -13.93
C LEU A 99 -11.54 1.70 -14.00
N GLU A 100 -11.08 2.09 -15.19
CA GLU A 100 -9.78 2.77 -15.37
C GLU A 100 -9.73 4.10 -14.60
N ARG A 101 -10.81 4.88 -14.68
CA ARG A 101 -10.97 6.11 -13.90
C ARG A 101 -10.95 5.84 -12.39
N ALA A 102 -11.66 4.82 -11.92
CA ALA A 102 -11.67 4.46 -10.50
C ALA A 102 -10.31 3.95 -10.00
N ILE A 103 -9.58 3.17 -10.79
CA ILE A 103 -8.22 2.74 -10.43
C ILE A 103 -7.31 3.95 -10.26
N ARG A 104 -7.37 4.91 -11.18
CA ARG A 104 -6.61 6.17 -11.09
C ARG A 104 -7.02 6.97 -9.86
N ASP A 105 -8.31 7.22 -9.68
CA ASP A 105 -8.81 8.10 -8.62
C ASP A 105 -8.60 7.50 -7.21
N MET A 106 -8.61 6.16 -7.08
CA MET A 106 -8.25 5.45 -5.85
C MET A 106 -6.78 5.68 -5.45
N ILE A 107 -5.86 5.72 -6.41
CA ILE A 107 -4.44 5.93 -6.11
C ILE A 107 -4.13 7.42 -5.95
N VAL A 108 -4.46 8.22 -6.96
CA VAL A 108 -4.04 9.61 -7.09
C VAL A 108 -4.78 10.54 -6.13
N TYR A 109 -6.10 10.38 -6.02
CA TYR A 109 -6.95 11.22 -5.17
C TYR A 109 -7.38 10.53 -3.88
N SER A 110 -6.96 9.27 -3.68
CA SER A 110 -7.37 8.46 -2.53
C SER A 110 -8.89 8.39 -2.35
N SER A 111 -9.65 8.44 -3.45
CA SER A 111 -11.11 8.55 -3.44
C SER A 111 -11.80 7.30 -2.88
N ASN A 112 -12.64 7.49 -1.85
CA ASN A 112 -13.43 6.42 -1.25
C ASN A 112 -14.49 5.83 -2.20
N ASP A 113 -15.07 6.65 -3.07
CA ASP A 113 -16.05 6.20 -4.08
C ASP A 113 -15.37 5.34 -5.14
N ALA A 114 -14.19 5.76 -5.60
CA ALA A 114 -13.39 5.01 -6.54
C ALA A 114 -12.94 3.67 -5.94
N THR A 115 -12.43 3.69 -4.70
CA THR A 115 -12.09 2.47 -3.96
C THR A 115 -13.30 1.55 -3.83
N SER A 116 -14.49 2.10 -3.57
CA SER A 116 -15.72 1.33 -3.45
C SER A 116 -16.05 0.55 -4.72
N LEU A 117 -15.94 1.17 -5.90
CA LEU A 117 -16.15 0.48 -7.18
C LEU A 117 -15.08 -0.60 -7.41
N VAL A 118 -13.81 -0.30 -7.17
CA VAL A 118 -12.70 -1.25 -7.35
C VAL A 118 -12.92 -2.49 -6.48
N VAL A 119 -13.25 -2.33 -5.20
CA VAL A 119 -13.50 -3.46 -4.30
C VAL A 119 -14.72 -4.26 -4.74
N ASP A 120 -15.77 -3.61 -5.24
CA ASP A 120 -16.96 -4.32 -5.75
C ASP A 120 -16.63 -5.16 -6.99
N VAL A 121 -15.81 -4.65 -7.91
CA VAL A 121 -15.30 -5.40 -9.07
C VAL A 121 -14.39 -6.56 -8.65
N LEU A 122 -13.49 -6.35 -7.70
CA LEU A 122 -12.57 -7.37 -7.21
C LEU A 122 -13.28 -8.55 -6.55
N THR A 123 -14.37 -8.28 -5.84
CA THR A 123 -15.02 -9.24 -4.95
C THR A 123 -16.37 -9.74 -5.45
N GLY A 124 -16.97 -9.08 -6.45
CA GLY A 124 -18.34 -9.37 -6.90
C GLY A 124 -19.40 -9.12 -5.83
N THR A 125 -19.11 -8.25 -4.86
CA THR A 125 -20.04 -7.89 -3.78
C THR A 125 -20.30 -6.40 -3.80
N THR A 126 -21.46 -5.96 -3.33
CA THR A 126 -21.81 -4.54 -3.22
C THR A 126 -22.21 -4.20 -1.79
N SER A 127 -22.14 -2.91 -1.47
CA SER A 127 -22.73 -2.34 -0.26
C SER A 127 -24.27 -2.35 -0.34
N GLY A 128 -24.94 -2.07 0.78
CA GLY A 128 -26.39 -1.98 0.84
C GLY A 128 -26.93 -2.29 2.24
N PRO A 129 -28.28 -2.35 2.40
CA PRO A 129 -28.92 -2.67 3.67
C PRO A 129 -28.43 -4.00 4.24
N GLU A 130 -28.62 -4.18 5.54
CA GLU A 130 -28.41 -5.43 6.25
C GLU A 130 -29.09 -6.59 5.52
N ILE A 131 -28.45 -7.76 5.58
CA ILE A 131 -28.95 -8.97 4.92
C ILE A 131 -29.02 -10.11 5.93
N SER A 132 -29.93 -11.05 5.68
CA SER A 132 -30.12 -12.23 6.54
C SER A 132 -28.87 -13.10 6.56
N SER A 133 -28.75 -13.92 7.62
CA SER A 133 -27.53 -14.68 7.92
C SER A 133 -27.04 -15.56 6.77
N GLY A 134 -27.93 -16.26 6.05
CA GLY A 134 -27.57 -17.13 4.93
C GLY A 134 -26.88 -16.39 3.77
N PRO A 135 -27.55 -15.42 3.11
CA PRO A 135 -26.93 -14.55 2.11
C PRO A 135 -25.67 -13.83 2.62
N PHE A 136 -25.66 -13.46 3.90
CA PHE A 136 -24.51 -12.78 4.48
C PHE A 136 -23.25 -13.64 4.50
N GLN A 137 -23.34 -14.95 4.77
CA GLN A 137 -22.17 -15.83 4.70
C GLN A 137 -21.57 -15.91 3.30
N THR A 138 -22.42 -15.97 2.27
CA THR A 138 -21.98 -15.95 0.87
C THR A 138 -21.30 -14.62 0.54
N TRP A 139 -21.91 -13.51 0.96
CA TRP A 139 -21.35 -12.18 0.79
C TRP A 139 -20.00 -12.05 1.50
N LYS A 140 -19.85 -12.53 2.74
CA LYS A 140 -18.57 -12.50 3.49
C LYS A 140 -17.49 -13.30 2.77
N TYR A 141 -17.83 -14.49 2.29
CA TYR A 141 -16.90 -15.32 1.53
C TYR A 141 -16.41 -14.59 0.29
N GLN A 142 -17.31 -13.98 -0.48
CA GLN A 142 -16.95 -13.22 -1.68
C GLN A 142 -16.15 -11.94 -1.35
N ARG A 143 -16.58 -11.14 -0.36
CA ARG A 143 -15.88 -9.92 0.08
C ARG A 143 -14.45 -10.21 0.55
N ASN A 144 -14.20 -11.41 1.11
CA ASN A 144 -12.87 -11.83 1.55
C ASN A 144 -11.95 -12.36 0.42
N PHE A 145 -12.32 -12.20 -0.85
CA PHE A 145 -11.56 -12.76 -1.97
C PHE A 145 -10.14 -12.19 -2.09
N VAL A 146 -9.98 -10.88 -1.91
CA VAL A 146 -8.68 -10.21 -1.98
C VAL A 146 -7.71 -10.77 -0.93
N ASN A 147 -8.17 -10.99 0.31
CA ASN A 147 -7.37 -11.66 1.34
C ASN A 147 -6.89 -13.05 0.88
N ARG A 148 -7.79 -13.88 0.33
CA ARG A 148 -7.41 -15.22 -0.15
C ARG A 148 -6.37 -15.16 -1.26
N TYR A 149 -6.47 -14.19 -2.17
CA TYR A 149 -5.47 -13.98 -3.21
C TYR A 149 -4.08 -13.73 -2.61
N PHE A 150 -3.95 -12.74 -1.72
CA PHE A 150 -2.65 -12.42 -1.12
C PHE A 150 -2.11 -13.56 -0.23
N GLN A 151 -2.98 -14.27 0.49
CA GLN A 151 -2.55 -15.48 1.22
C GLN A 151 -2.06 -16.61 0.30
N SER A 152 -2.60 -16.70 -0.93
CA SER A 152 -2.17 -17.71 -1.91
C SER A 152 -0.75 -17.51 -2.43
N LEU A 153 -0.20 -16.29 -2.31
CA LEU A 153 1.19 -15.96 -2.65
C LEU A 153 2.18 -16.57 -1.65
N LYS A 154 1.72 -16.96 -0.45
CA LYS A 154 2.51 -17.59 0.61
C LYS A 154 3.72 -16.78 1.07
N TRP A 155 3.71 -15.46 0.91
CA TRP A 155 4.74 -14.59 1.47
C TRP A 155 4.52 -14.43 2.99
N PRO A 156 5.55 -14.69 3.83
CA PRO A 156 5.43 -14.57 5.29
C PRO A 156 4.90 -13.21 5.75
N GLU A 157 5.29 -12.13 5.08
CA GLU A 157 4.93 -10.75 5.39
C GLU A 157 3.42 -10.49 5.24
N LEU A 158 2.71 -11.30 4.45
CA LEU A 158 1.28 -11.16 4.21
C LEU A 158 0.41 -11.92 5.21
N LYS A 159 1.00 -12.72 6.12
CA LYS A 159 0.23 -13.64 6.97
C LYS A 159 -0.78 -12.96 7.91
N SER A 160 -0.47 -11.76 8.39
CA SER A 160 -1.23 -11.07 9.45
C SER A 160 -2.11 -9.91 8.95
N ILE A 161 -2.16 -9.68 7.63
CA ILE A 161 -2.92 -8.57 7.03
C ILE A 161 -4.41 -8.90 6.93
N ASN A 162 -5.21 -7.85 6.82
CA ASN A 162 -6.61 -7.94 6.44
C ASN A 162 -6.96 -6.81 5.46
N ILE A 163 -7.51 -7.16 4.29
CA ILE A 163 -7.79 -6.24 3.18
C ILE A 163 -9.15 -6.54 2.54
N ASN A 164 -10.21 -6.55 3.35
CA ASN A 164 -11.56 -6.91 2.93
C ASN A 164 -12.61 -5.80 3.17
N GLN A 165 -12.20 -4.57 3.45
CA GLN A 165 -13.10 -3.43 3.63
C GLN A 165 -12.88 -2.36 2.57
N LYS A 166 -13.96 -1.69 2.18
CA LYS A 166 -13.86 -0.39 1.50
C LYS A 166 -13.28 0.67 2.44
N THR A 167 -12.80 1.76 1.87
CA THR A 167 -12.47 2.99 2.61
C THR A 167 -13.66 3.94 2.61
N TRP A 168 -13.78 4.77 3.64
CA TRP A 168 -14.96 5.59 3.90
C TRP A 168 -14.58 6.96 4.43
N CYS A 169 -15.43 7.96 4.18
CA CYS A 169 -15.32 9.26 4.84
C CYS A 169 -15.86 9.16 6.27
N ASP A 170 -17.13 8.77 6.44
CA ASP A 170 -17.82 8.73 7.73
C ASP A 170 -17.87 7.32 8.36
N GLY A 171 -17.62 6.30 7.55
CA GLY A 171 -17.65 4.89 7.95
C GLY A 171 -18.63 4.04 7.14
N PRO A 172 -18.63 2.72 7.37
CA PRO A 172 -19.52 1.80 6.67
C PRO A 172 -20.95 1.83 7.21
N TYR A 173 -21.92 1.55 6.34
CA TYR A 173 -23.34 1.42 6.67
C TYR A 173 -23.91 0.05 6.25
N GLY A 174 -25.02 -0.35 6.86
CA GLY A 174 -25.74 -1.58 6.52
C GLY A 174 -24.86 -2.83 6.62
N ARG A 175 -24.86 -3.66 5.58
CA ARG A 175 -24.09 -4.92 5.56
C ARG A 175 -22.57 -4.72 5.67
N GLU A 176 -22.05 -3.56 5.24
CA GLU A 176 -20.63 -3.24 5.41
C GLU A 176 -20.32 -3.04 6.90
N ARG A 177 -21.20 -2.33 7.64
CA ARG A 177 -21.06 -2.14 9.09
C ARG A 177 -21.20 -3.45 9.85
N MET A 178 -22.16 -4.28 9.44
CA MET A 178 -22.31 -5.64 9.99
C MET A 178 -21.04 -6.49 9.77
N PHE A 179 -20.39 -6.33 8.61
CA PHE A 179 -19.21 -7.12 8.27
C PHE A 179 -17.97 -6.61 8.98
N GLN A 180 -17.76 -5.29 9.02
CA GLN A 180 -16.66 -4.68 9.76
C GLN A 180 -16.67 -5.15 11.22
N GLY A 181 -17.87 -5.37 11.78
CA GLY A 181 -18.10 -5.88 13.12
C GLY A 181 -18.09 -4.76 14.16
N LEU A 182 -18.75 -4.96 15.30
CA LEU A 182 -19.01 -3.89 16.27
C LEU A 182 -17.71 -3.26 16.78
N LEU A 183 -16.68 -4.08 17.00
CA LEU A 183 -15.35 -3.68 17.47
C LEU A 183 -14.35 -3.51 16.32
N MET A 184 -14.86 -3.43 15.08
CA MET A 184 -14.06 -3.30 13.87
C MET A 184 -13.10 -4.49 13.65
N GLU A 185 -13.54 -5.69 14.00
CA GLU A 185 -12.80 -6.95 13.95
C GLU A 185 -12.26 -7.25 12.54
N ASN A 186 -13.00 -6.83 11.50
CA ASN A 186 -12.62 -6.98 10.11
C ASN A 186 -12.08 -5.69 9.48
N ARG A 187 -11.63 -4.69 10.26
CA ARG A 187 -11.01 -3.49 9.68
C ARG A 187 -9.78 -3.83 8.84
N ASN A 188 -9.48 -2.99 7.85
CA ASN A 188 -8.24 -3.17 7.08
C ASN A 188 -7.02 -3.01 8.01
N ILE A 189 -6.14 -4.01 7.97
CA ILE A 189 -4.91 -4.10 8.78
C ILE A 189 -3.75 -4.42 7.86
N LEU A 190 -2.67 -3.64 7.96
CA LEU A 190 -1.43 -3.85 7.25
C LEU A 190 -0.24 -3.79 8.22
N THR A 191 0.93 -4.11 7.70
CA THR A 191 2.23 -3.97 8.37
C THR A 191 3.19 -3.22 7.45
N THR A 192 4.29 -2.67 7.96
CA THR A 192 5.27 -2.02 7.07
C THR A 192 6.02 -3.05 6.23
N HIS A 193 6.26 -4.27 6.74
CA HIS A 193 6.80 -5.37 5.95
C HIS A 193 5.91 -5.76 4.76
N SER A 194 4.59 -5.90 4.96
CA SER A 194 3.67 -6.26 3.88
C SER A 194 3.61 -5.18 2.80
N THR A 195 3.58 -3.91 3.22
CA THR A 195 3.60 -2.76 2.30
C THR A 195 4.91 -2.68 1.52
N ALA A 196 6.05 -2.80 2.21
CA ALA A 196 7.38 -2.80 1.59
C ALA A 196 7.55 -3.97 0.61
N ARG A 197 7.06 -5.16 0.95
CA ARG A 197 7.10 -6.34 0.07
C ARG A 197 6.34 -6.11 -1.23
N LEU A 198 5.14 -5.52 -1.16
CA LEU A 198 4.35 -5.18 -2.34
C LEU A 198 5.03 -4.10 -3.19
N LEU A 199 5.47 -3.01 -2.55
CA LEU A 199 6.11 -1.91 -3.27
C LEU A 199 7.42 -2.35 -3.92
N HIS A 200 8.23 -3.16 -3.23
CA HIS A 200 9.42 -3.81 -3.80
C HIS A 200 9.08 -4.63 -5.06
N SER A 201 7.98 -5.38 -5.05
CA SER A 201 7.53 -6.13 -6.24
C SER A 201 7.09 -5.23 -7.41
N ILE A 202 6.51 -4.07 -7.12
CA ILE A 202 6.08 -3.09 -8.13
C ILE A 202 7.30 -2.43 -8.76
N VAL A 203 8.19 -1.89 -7.93
CA VAL A 203 9.46 -1.26 -8.35
C VAL A 203 10.33 -2.25 -9.10
N GLY A 204 10.31 -3.52 -8.68
CA GLY A 204 10.95 -4.64 -9.36
C GLY A 204 10.32 -5.06 -10.68
N GLY A 205 9.18 -4.53 -11.09
CA GLY A 205 8.56 -4.95 -12.35
C GLY A 205 7.94 -6.35 -12.32
N VAL A 206 7.71 -6.94 -11.14
CA VAL A 206 7.32 -8.36 -10.97
C VAL A 206 6.00 -8.58 -10.22
N ALA A 207 5.29 -7.52 -9.80
CA ALA A 207 4.07 -7.64 -8.99
C ALA A 207 2.97 -8.47 -9.65
N VAL A 208 2.81 -8.31 -10.97
CA VAL A 208 1.84 -9.01 -11.82
C VAL A 208 2.52 -9.32 -13.15
N SER A 209 2.98 -8.27 -13.83
CA SER A 209 3.79 -8.31 -15.04
C SER A 209 4.57 -7.02 -15.19
N PRO A 210 5.61 -6.96 -16.05
CA PRO A 210 6.36 -5.72 -16.29
C PRO A 210 5.45 -4.57 -16.75
N MET A 211 4.46 -4.86 -17.61
CA MET A 211 3.50 -3.87 -18.12
C MET A 211 2.58 -3.36 -17.01
N ALA A 212 2.05 -4.26 -16.17
CA ALA A 212 1.21 -3.87 -15.05
C ALA A 212 1.99 -3.06 -14.01
N SER A 213 3.20 -3.51 -13.66
CA SER A 213 4.09 -2.77 -12.75
C SER A 213 4.41 -1.37 -13.26
N GLN A 214 4.69 -1.20 -14.56
CA GLN A 214 4.93 0.12 -15.13
C GLN A 214 3.69 1.03 -15.00
N LYS A 215 2.49 0.49 -15.23
CA LYS A 215 1.25 1.26 -15.02
C LYS A 215 1.06 1.65 -13.55
N MET A 216 1.38 0.76 -12.61
CA MET A 216 1.32 1.07 -11.18
C MET A 216 2.34 2.15 -10.81
N MET A 217 3.59 2.04 -11.28
CA MET A 217 4.62 3.06 -11.10
C MET A 217 4.16 4.41 -11.68
N ASN A 218 3.53 4.44 -12.85
CA ASN A 218 3.02 5.69 -13.42
C ASN A 218 1.94 6.36 -12.55
N LEU A 219 1.12 5.58 -11.83
CA LEU A 219 0.11 6.11 -10.90
C LEU A 219 0.71 6.60 -9.58
N LEU A 220 1.80 5.97 -9.13
CA LEU A 220 2.50 6.33 -7.89
C LEU A 220 3.50 7.48 -8.08
N ASN A 221 3.89 7.77 -9.33
CA ASN A 221 4.87 8.80 -9.63
C ASN A 221 4.37 10.18 -9.21
N LYS A 222 5.18 10.89 -8.42
CA LYS A 222 4.96 12.28 -8.07
C LYS A 222 5.35 13.15 -9.26
N ASN A 223 4.35 13.56 -10.04
CA ASN A 223 4.55 14.49 -11.15
C ASN A 223 3.94 15.85 -10.83
N PRO A 224 4.74 16.95 -10.84
CA PRO A 224 4.26 18.31 -10.57
C PRO A 224 3.03 18.71 -11.40
N SER A 225 2.94 18.28 -12.67
CA SER A 225 1.80 18.61 -13.54
C SER A 225 0.52 17.85 -13.16
N GLN A 226 0.63 16.70 -12.49
CA GLN A 226 -0.51 16.01 -11.90
C GLN A 226 -0.88 16.57 -10.54
N ASP A 227 0.10 17.14 -9.82
CA ASP A 227 -0.11 17.77 -8.51
C ASP A 227 -0.89 19.09 -8.60
N GLU A 228 -0.78 19.84 -9.69
CA GLU A 228 -1.60 21.03 -9.96
C GLU A 228 -3.10 20.70 -10.14
N LEU A 229 -3.43 19.47 -10.56
CA LEU A 229 -4.80 18.95 -10.67
C LEU A 229 -5.30 18.29 -9.39
N ARG A 230 -4.42 18.06 -8.40
CA ARG A 230 -4.83 17.62 -7.08
C ARG A 230 -5.31 18.87 -6.35
N ASP A 231 -6.61 18.96 -6.11
CA ASP A 231 -7.18 19.88 -5.11
C ASP A 231 -6.69 19.40 -3.73
N ARG A 232 -5.40 19.65 -3.46
CA ARG A 232 -4.73 19.25 -2.23
C ARG A 232 -5.36 20.11 -1.16
N SER A 233 -6.22 19.55 -0.32
CA SER A 233 -6.27 20.04 1.05
C SER A 233 -4.82 19.98 1.53
N LYS A 234 -4.23 21.14 1.82
CA LYS A 234 -2.79 21.32 2.07
C LYS A 234 -2.23 20.40 3.17
N GLU A 235 -3.12 19.79 3.93
CA GLU A 235 -2.87 18.84 5.02
C GLU A 235 -2.40 17.44 4.56
N GLN A 236 -2.64 17.04 3.31
CA GLN A 236 -2.29 15.68 2.83
C GLN A 236 -0.86 15.51 2.31
N VAL A 237 -0.02 16.55 2.33
CA VAL A 237 1.29 16.52 1.65
C VAL A 237 2.44 16.97 2.54
N MET A 238 2.24 17.97 3.40
CA MET A 238 3.35 18.49 4.21
C MET A 238 3.83 17.42 5.19
N GLY A 239 5.14 17.23 5.28
CA GLY A 239 5.80 16.36 6.25
C GLY A 239 5.68 14.86 5.95
N PHE A 240 5.63 14.45 4.68
CA PHE A 240 5.84 13.06 4.25
C PHE A 240 7.27 12.87 3.69
N LEU A 241 7.68 11.63 3.40
CA LEU A 241 9.06 11.30 3.00
C LEU A 241 9.51 11.96 1.70
N ASP A 242 8.55 12.41 0.90
CA ASP A 242 8.76 13.13 -0.34
C ASP A 242 8.81 14.66 -0.18
N ASP A 243 8.64 15.16 1.04
CA ASP A 243 8.75 16.57 1.39
C ASP A 243 10.22 16.95 1.64
N GLY A 244 10.65 18.08 1.09
CA GLY A 244 12.05 18.55 1.21
C GLY A 244 13.08 17.81 0.32
N LEU A 245 12.65 16.91 -0.56
CA LEU A 245 13.55 16.31 -1.56
C LEU A 245 13.93 17.33 -2.66
N PRO A 246 15.15 17.23 -3.22
CA PRO A 246 15.56 18.00 -4.40
C PRO A 246 14.60 17.87 -5.60
N GLU A 247 14.54 18.90 -6.45
CA GLU A 247 13.67 18.93 -7.65
C GLU A 247 14.03 17.84 -8.69
N ASP A 248 15.26 17.36 -8.69
CA ASP A 248 15.75 16.30 -9.58
C ASP A 248 15.55 14.88 -9.02
N ALA A 249 14.84 14.74 -7.90
CA ALA A 249 14.45 13.46 -7.33
C ALA A 249 13.31 12.81 -8.15
N ASN A 250 13.46 11.52 -8.49
CA ASN A 250 12.33 10.73 -8.94
C ASN A 250 11.70 10.05 -7.73
N VAL A 251 10.37 10.23 -7.56
CA VAL A 251 9.68 9.79 -6.36
C VAL A 251 8.38 9.08 -6.73
N TRP A 252 8.20 7.88 -6.19
CA TRP A 252 6.96 7.11 -6.29
C TRP A 252 6.40 6.90 -4.90
N CYS A 253 5.34 7.60 -4.53
CA CYS A 253 4.90 7.67 -3.15
C CYS A 253 3.38 7.63 -3.00
N LYS A 254 2.95 7.37 -1.76
CA LYS A 254 1.58 7.62 -1.31
C LYS A 254 1.62 8.05 0.14
N GLY A 255 0.98 9.17 0.46
CA GLY A 255 0.68 9.61 1.82
C GLY A 255 -0.76 9.26 2.19
N VAL A 256 -0.97 8.92 3.45
CA VAL A 256 -2.30 8.75 4.05
C VAL A 256 -2.29 9.45 5.39
N SER A 257 -3.21 10.40 5.55
CA SER A 257 -3.47 11.07 6.83
C SER A 257 -4.96 10.99 7.11
N ASP A 258 -5.32 10.41 8.26
CA ASP A 258 -6.67 10.45 8.80
C ASP A 258 -6.64 10.76 10.31
N THR A 259 -7.78 10.66 10.98
CA THR A 259 -7.90 11.01 12.41
C THR A 259 -7.18 10.03 13.36
N GLN A 260 -6.76 8.86 12.88
CA GLN A 260 -6.12 7.81 13.67
C GLN A 260 -4.69 7.53 13.24
N VAL A 261 -4.37 7.70 11.95
CA VAL A 261 -3.08 7.29 11.39
C VAL A 261 -2.47 8.32 10.46
N ARG A 262 -1.14 8.29 10.43
CA ARG A 262 -0.32 9.04 9.49
C ARG A 262 0.72 8.08 8.90
N HIS A 263 0.42 7.56 7.72
CA HIS A 263 1.22 6.54 7.04
C HIS A 263 1.77 7.06 5.72
N ASN A 264 2.96 6.60 5.36
CA ASN A 264 3.60 6.94 4.10
C ASN A 264 4.50 5.82 3.60
N PHE A 265 4.62 5.70 2.29
CA PHE A 265 5.72 5.00 1.63
C PHE A 265 6.24 5.88 0.50
N ALA A 266 7.52 5.73 0.17
CA ALA A 266 8.11 6.33 -1.00
C ALA A 266 9.21 5.41 -1.54
N TYR A 267 9.28 5.24 -2.85
CA TYR A 267 10.51 4.81 -3.50
C TYR A 267 11.18 6.05 -4.10
N ILE A 268 12.44 6.27 -3.76
CA ILE A 268 13.17 7.50 -4.06
C ILE A 268 14.46 7.16 -4.81
N GLU A 269 14.66 7.85 -5.93
CA GLU A 269 15.89 7.83 -6.71
C GLU A 269 16.45 9.26 -6.79
N LEU A 270 17.72 9.41 -6.39
CA LEU A 270 18.47 10.67 -6.39
C LEU A 270 19.81 10.49 -7.11
N PRO A 271 20.33 11.52 -7.80
CA PRO A 271 21.64 11.44 -8.42
C PRO A 271 22.74 11.10 -7.41
N ASN A 272 23.58 10.12 -7.74
CA ASN A 272 24.72 9.67 -6.93
C ASN A 272 24.37 9.11 -5.54
N ILE A 273 23.10 8.84 -5.26
CA ILE A 273 22.65 8.20 -4.02
C ILE A 273 22.03 6.85 -4.38
N LYS A 274 22.26 5.84 -3.53
CA LYS A 274 21.64 4.53 -3.68
C LYS A 274 20.12 4.68 -3.56
N PRO A 275 19.31 4.17 -4.52
CA PRO A 275 17.86 4.22 -4.40
C PRO A 275 17.38 3.53 -3.13
N TYR A 276 16.27 4.01 -2.57
CA TYR A 276 15.74 3.47 -1.33
C TYR A 276 14.22 3.53 -1.27
N LEU A 277 13.66 2.68 -0.42
CA LEU A 277 12.24 2.54 -0.12
C LEU A 277 12.01 2.74 1.37
#